data_AF-A0A0R3S8K6-F1
#
_entry.id   AF-A0A0R3S8K6-F1
#
_cell.length_a   1.000
_cell.length_b   1.000
_cell.length_c   1.000
_cell.angle_alpha   90.00
_cell.angle_beta   90.00
_cell.angle_gamma   90.00
#
_symmetry.space_group_name_H-M   'P 1'
#
loop_
_entity.id
_entity.type
_entity.pdbx_description
1 polymer ?
#
loop_
_entity_poly.entity_id
_entity_poly.type
_entity_poly.pdbx_seq_one_letter_code
_entity_poly.pdbx_strand_id
1 'polypeptide(L)'
;MSEEYHQLYRGTTIGSTLQESLDEMLDHNLIKNPLAMKVMKKFDQCICNALSTQVKNRLNLQGYLNAYRNCDNVWTLVLNNVEIKDGSSTTHVDKMKIVACEGKKSKNSEAQGSQKQNINRTGQNLSGPQGDGDLDED
;
A
#
# COMPACT_ATOMS: atom_id res chain seq x y z
N MET A 1 -23.15 -9.28 -8.20
CA MET A 1 -22.07 -9.52 -7.22
C MET A 1 -22.18 -8.44 -6.17
N SER A 2 -22.44 -8.82 -4.91
CA SER A 2 -22.52 -7.88 -3.80
C SER A 2 -21.17 -7.16 -3.67
N GLU A 3 -21.16 -5.85 -3.87
CA GLU A 3 -20.00 -5.04 -3.49
C GLU A 3 -19.89 -5.05 -1.98
N GLU A 4 -19.09 -5.97 -1.44
CA GLU A 4 -18.73 -5.93 -0.04
C GLU A 4 -17.68 -4.83 0.13
N TYR A 5 -18.01 -3.84 0.96
CA TYR A 5 -17.11 -2.74 1.32
C TYR A 5 -16.26 -3.19 2.51
N HIS A 6 -15.00 -2.73 2.57
CA HIS A 6 -14.11 -3.14 3.65
C HIS A 6 -14.60 -2.59 4.99
N GLN A 7 -14.81 -3.49 5.94
CA GLN A 7 -15.15 -3.12 7.33
C GLN A 7 -13.92 -2.65 8.12
N LEU A 8 -12.73 -2.59 7.50
CA LEU A 8 -11.48 -2.14 8.09
C LEU A 8 -11.63 -0.78 8.79
N TYR A 9 -12.37 0.14 8.18
CA TYR A 9 -12.52 1.50 8.69
C TYR A 9 -13.40 1.60 9.95
N ARG A 10 -14.12 0.55 10.33
CA ARG A 10 -14.88 0.53 11.59
C ARG A 10 -13.99 0.63 12.83
N GLY A 11 -12.73 0.17 12.73
CA GLY A 11 -11.73 0.29 13.80
C GLY A 11 -11.00 1.64 13.87
N THR A 12 -11.36 2.60 13.00
CA THR A 12 -10.85 3.97 13.09
C THR A 12 -11.65 4.78 14.10
N THR A 13 -11.13 5.93 14.56
CA THR A 13 -11.82 6.79 15.54
C THR A 13 -13.25 7.13 15.12
N ILE A 14 -13.47 7.52 13.85
CA ILE A 14 -14.83 7.81 13.37
C ILE A 14 -15.74 6.58 13.36
N GLY A 15 -15.18 5.40 13.05
CA GLY A 15 -15.92 4.14 13.05
C GLY A 15 -16.24 3.64 14.45
N SER A 16 -15.31 3.78 15.41
CA SER A 16 -15.52 3.38 16.80
C SER A 16 -16.53 4.30 17.48
N THR A 17 -16.40 5.62 17.32
CA THR A 17 -17.35 6.58 17.88
C THR A 17 -18.77 6.41 17.32
N LEU A 18 -18.91 6.06 16.03
CA LEU A 18 -20.22 5.73 15.46
C LEU A 18 -20.81 4.46 16.10
N GLN A 19 -19.99 3.42 16.32
CA GLN A 19 -20.46 2.19 16.98
C GLN A 19 -20.90 2.47 18.42
N GLU A 20 -20.09 3.20 19.19
CA GLU A 20 -20.42 3.62 20.56
C GLU A 20 -21.74 4.39 20.60
N SER A 21 -21.95 5.34 19.67
CA SER A 21 -23.21 6.10 19.58
C SER A 21 -24.41 5.19 19.24
N LEU A 22 -24.23 4.21 18.35
CA LEU A 22 -25.29 3.27 18.00
C LEU A 22 -25.61 2.32 19.15
N ASP A 23 -24.60 1.90 19.92
CA ASP A 23 -24.76 1.06 21.09
C ASP A 23 -25.55 1.80 22.19
N GLU A 24 -25.25 3.08 22.45
CA GLU A 24 -26.05 3.91 23.37
C GLU A 24 -27.52 4.01 22.91
N MET A 25 -27.79 4.19 21.62
CA MET A 25 -29.15 4.24 21.09
C MET A 25 -29.89 2.88 21.23
N LEU A 26 -29.16 1.77 21.13
CA LEU A 26 -29.71 0.42 21.35
C LEU A 26 -30.05 0.20 22.83
N ASP A 27 -29.14 0.59 23.73
CA ASP A 27 -29.31 0.48 25.18
C ASP A 27 -30.52 1.28 25.67
N HIS A 28 -30.73 2.47 25.10
CA HIS A 28 -31.91 3.30 25.37
C HIS A 28 -33.17 2.88 24.59
N ASN A 29 -33.14 1.76 23.86
CA ASN A 29 -34.24 1.25 23.03
C ASN A 29 -34.77 2.26 21.99
N LEU A 30 -33.95 3.22 21.55
CA LEU A 30 -34.30 4.21 20.55
C LEU A 30 -34.30 3.62 19.14
N ILE A 31 -33.43 2.62 18.91
CA ILE A 31 -33.33 1.87 17.66
C ILE A 31 -33.29 0.36 17.94
N LYS A 32 -33.50 -0.44 16.90
CA LYS A 32 -33.34 -1.91 16.95
C LYS A 32 -32.07 -2.34 16.23
N ASN A 33 -31.50 -3.46 16.64
CA ASN A 33 -30.27 -4.01 16.06
C ASN A 33 -30.27 -4.09 14.51
N PRO A 34 -31.35 -4.51 13.82
CA PRO A 34 -31.36 -4.53 12.36
C PRO A 34 -31.14 -3.14 11.71
N LEU A 35 -31.52 -2.05 12.38
CA LEU A 35 -31.29 -0.70 11.89
C LEU A 35 -29.83 -0.27 12.11
N ALA A 36 -29.26 -0.51 13.29
CA ALA A 36 -27.86 -0.22 13.58
C ALA A 36 -26.92 -0.92 12.56
N MET A 37 -27.19 -2.19 12.26
CA MET A 37 -26.43 -2.94 11.24
C MET A 37 -26.56 -2.35 9.83
N LYS A 38 -27.71 -1.77 9.48
CA LYS A 38 -27.88 -1.05 8.21
C LYS A 38 -27.07 0.25 8.18
N VAL A 39 -27.03 0.99 9.30
CA VAL A 39 -26.20 2.20 9.42
C VAL A 39 -24.73 1.85 9.27
N MET A 40 -24.24 0.80 9.93
CA MET A 40 -22.84 0.37 9.80
C MET A 40 -22.47 -0.08 8.39
N LYS A 41 -23.36 -0.81 7.70
CA LYS A 41 -23.17 -1.13 6.28
C LYS A 41 -23.12 0.13 5.42
N LYS A 42 -23.92 1.15 5.74
CA LYS A 42 -23.91 2.42 5.00
C LYS A 42 -22.63 3.21 5.28
N PHE A 43 -22.14 3.18 6.50
CA PHE A 43 -20.84 3.76 6.86
C PHE A 43 -19.71 3.16 6.02
N ASP A 44 -19.63 1.83 5.91
CA ASP A 44 -18.59 1.15 5.11
C ASP A 44 -18.57 1.66 3.66
N GLN A 45 -19.75 1.88 3.07
CA GLN A 45 -19.89 2.45 1.73
C GLN A 45 -19.40 3.90 1.65
N CYS A 46 -19.88 4.74 2.56
CA CYS A 46 -19.63 6.18 2.54
C CYS A 46 -18.15 6.49 2.75
N ILE A 47 -17.48 5.83 3.70
CA ILE A 47 -16.08 6.10 4.01
C ILE A 47 -15.16 5.67 2.86
N CYS A 48 -15.40 4.50 2.26
CA CYS A 48 -14.64 4.05 1.10
C CYS A 48 -14.77 5.03 -0.08
N ASN A 49 -15.99 5.50 -0.35
CA ASN A 49 -16.24 6.46 -1.42
C ASN A 49 -15.58 7.82 -1.13
N ALA A 50 -15.74 8.35 0.09
CA ALA A 50 -15.16 9.63 0.48
C ALA A 50 -13.63 9.61 0.37
N LEU A 51 -12.97 8.57 0.87
CA LEU A 51 -11.52 8.40 0.76
C LEU A 51 -11.06 8.28 -0.70
N SER A 52 -11.81 7.58 -1.56
CA SER A 52 -11.44 7.41 -2.96
C SER A 52 -11.63 8.65 -3.83
N THR A 53 -12.60 9.51 -3.50
CA THR A 53 -13.03 10.61 -4.39
C THR A 53 -12.63 11.99 -3.91
N GLN A 54 -12.52 12.18 -2.58
CA GLN A 54 -12.32 13.49 -1.98
C GLN A 54 -10.88 13.69 -1.49
N VAL A 55 -10.19 12.63 -1.09
CA VAL A 55 -8.81 12.71 -0.56
C VAL A 55 -7.80 12.58 -1.69
N LYS A 56 -7.01 13.65 -1.89
CA LYS A 56 -5.96 13.71 -2.92
C LYS A 56 -4.54 13.84 -2.35
N ASN A 57 -4.43 14.08 -1.05
CA ASN A 57 -3.14 14.24 -0.39
C ASN A 57 -2.33 12.93 -0.47
N ARG A 58 -1.02 13.05 -0.67
CA ARG A 58 -0.06 11.95 -0.68
C ARG A 58 0.96 12.15 0.43
N LEU A 59 1.05 11.16 1.31
CA LEU A 59 2.04 11.09 2.37
C LEU A 59 3.24 10.26 1.94
N ASN A 60 4.43 10.63 2.42
CA ASN A 60 5.62 9.78 2.33
C ASN A 60 5.97 9.26 3.74
N LEU A 61 6.19 7.95 3.85
CA LEU A 61 6.49 7.28 5.11
C LEU A 61 7.89 6.66 5.02
N GLN A 62 8.72 6.89 6.03
CA GLN A 62 10.03 6.25 6.16
C GLN A 62 10.19 5.75 7.59
N GLY A 63 10.66 4.52 7.78
CA GLY A 63 10.88 3.96 9.12
C GLY A 63 11.47 2.56 9.04
N TYR A 64 11.75 1.96 10.19
CA TYR A 64 12.34 0.62 10.27
C TYR A 64 11.23 -0.42 10.42
N LEU A 65 11.18 -1.39 9.51
CA LEU A 65 10.23 -2.49 9.62
C LEU A 65 10.61 -3.38 10.82
N ASN A 66 9.66 -3.58 11.73
CA ASN A 66 9.81 -4.44 12.90
C ASN A 66 9.21 -5.83 12.62
N ALA A 67 7.97 -5.86 12.15
CA ALA A 67 7.27 -7.10 11.82
C ALA A 67 6.32 -6.89 10.65
N TYR A 68 6.06 -7.96 9.89
CA TYR A 68 5.08 -7.98 8.81
C TYR A 68 4.30 -9.30 8.81
N ARG A 69 3.06 -9.25 8.30
CA ARG A 69 2.20 -10.41 8.07
C ARG A 69 1.31 -10.15 6.87
N ASN A 70 1.14 -11.14 6.02
CA ASN A 70 0.11 -11.18 4.99
C ASN A 70 -0.75 -12.41 5.22
N CYS A 71 -2.05 -12.23 5.40
CA CYS A 71 -3.04 -13.29 5.55
C CYS A 71 -4.35 -12.81 4.93
N ASP A 72 -5.00 -13.63 4.11
CA ASP A 72 -6.27 -13.31 3.46
C ASP A 72 -6.28 -11.97 2.71
N ASN A 73 -5.21 -11.67 1.97
CA ASN A 73 -5.02 -10.42 1.24
C ASN A 73 -5.04 -9.15 2.11
N VAL A 74 -4.76 -9.32 3.41
CA VAL A 74 -4.57 -8.22 4.37
C VAL A 74 -3.13 -8.18 4.83
N TRP A 75 -2.44 -7.10 4.46
CA TRP A 75 -1.11 -6.78 4.96
C TRP A 75 -1.20 -6.09 6.31
N THR A 76 -0.41 -6.54 7.26
CA THR A 76 -0.15 -5.86 8.53
C THR A 76 1.34 -5.61 8.66
N LEU A 77 1.75 -4.35 8.76
CA LEU A 77 3.13 -3.93 8.98
C LEU A 77 3.22 -3.20 10.32
N VAL A 78 4.28 -3.46 11.07
CA VAL A 78 4.64 -2.71 12.28
C VAL A 78 6.00 -2.08 12.02
N LEU A 79 6.07 -0.76 12.10
CA LEU A 79 7.29 0.02 11.89
C LEU A 79 7.68 0.72 13.18
N ASN A 80 8.98 0.91 13.39
CA ASN A 80 9.55 1.70 14.47
C ASN A 80 10.28 2.94 13.90
N ASN A 81 10.35 4.02 14.69
CA ASN A 81 10.97 5.31 14.34
C ASN A 81 10.50 5.82 12.96
N VAL A 82 9.19 6.02 12.83
CA VAL A 82 8.57 6.43 11.57
C VAL A 82 8.62 7.94 11.44
N GLU A 83 9.10 8.41 10.30
CA GLU A 83 8.98 9.77 9.81
C GLU A 83 7.86 9.82 8.78
N ILE A 84 6.90 10.71 9.01
CA ILE A 84 5.75 10.97 8.13
C ILE A 84 5.95 12.36 7.53
N LYS A 85 6.10 12.43 6.20
CA LYS A 85 6.19 13.68 5.46
C LYS A 85 4.86 13.98 4.78
N ASP A 86 4.29 15.15 5.08
CA ASP A 86 3.09 15.70 4.46
C ASP A 86 3.43 17.09 3.91
N GLY A 87 3.75 17.17 2.61
CA GLY A 87 4.24 18.39 1.97
C GLY A 87 5.51 18.92 2.65
N SER A 88 5.41 20.10 3.25
CA SER A 88 6.50 20.74 4.01
C SER A 88 6.56 20.33 5.47
N SER A 89 5.54 19.62 5.98
CA SER A 89 5.48 19.19 7.38
C SER A 89 6.06 17.79 7.56
N THR A 90 6.74 17.58 8.68
CA THR A 90 7.34 16.30 9.05
C THR A 90 6.97 15.98 10.49
N THR A 91 6.46 14.77 10.71
CA THR A 91 6.04 14.27 12.02
C THR A 91 6.74 12.96 12.33
N HIS A 92 7.24 12.81 13.55
CA HIS A 92 7.86 11.57 14.02
C HIS A 92 6.92 10.77 14.91
N VAL A 93 6.94 9.44 14.74
CA VAL A 93 6.15 8.48 15.51
C VAL A 93 7.03 7.30 15.88
N ASP A 94 7.15 6.99 17.18
CA ASP A 94 8.01 5.90 17.66
C ASP A 94 7.63 4.53 17.10
N LYS A 95 6.32 4.29 16.94
CA LYS A 95 5.79 3.02 16.45
C LYS A 95 4.50 3.22 15.66
N MET A 96 4.43 2.66 14.46
CA MET A 96 3.27 2.73 13.57
C MET A 96 2.80 1.33 13.16
N LYS A 97 1.50 1.10 13.16
CA LYS A 97 0.87 -0.10 12.57
C LYS A 97 0.14 0.29 11.30
N ILE A 98 0.46 -0.37 10.19
CA ILE A 98 -0.24 -0.22 8.90
C ILE A 98 -1.04 -1.49 8.66
N VAL A 99 -2.34 -1.35 8.43
CA VAL A 99 -3.20 -2.44 7.95
C VAL A 99 -3.75 -2.05 6.59
N ALA A 100 -3.47 -2.86 5.58
CA ALA A 100 -3.84 -2.58 4.19
C ALA A 100 -4.53 -3.79 3.59
N CYS A 101 -5.73 -3.58 3.06
CA CYS A 101 -6.44 -4.57 2.24
C CYS A 101 -6.10 -4.33 0.76
N GLU A 102 -6.17 -5.38 -0.05
CA GLU A 102 -6.06 -5.26 -1.51
C GLU A 102 -7.11 -4.27 -2.04
N GLY A 103 -6.64 -3.21 -2.71
CA GLY A 103 -7.53 -2.25 -3.37
C GLY A 103 -8.19 -2.89 -4.59
N LYS A 104 -9.46 -2.60 -4.83
CA LYS A 104 -10.11 -2.97 -6.10
C LYS A 104 -9.32 -2.30 -7.23
N LYS A 105 -8.79 -3.08 -8.18
CA LYS A 105 -8.09 -2.57 -9.37
C LYS A 105 -8.93 -1.47 -10.01
N SER A 106 -8.52 -0.21 -9.87
CA SER A 106 -8.94 0.81 -10.82
C SER A 106 -8.40 0.33 -12.16
N LYS A 107 -9.28 0.14 -13.16
CA LYS A 107 -8.93 -0.32 -14.50
C LYS A 107 -8.14 0.74 -15.27
N ASN A 108 -7.03 1.22 -14.72
CA ASN A 108 -6.22 2.26 -15.33
C ASN A 108 -4.74 2.14 -14.93
N SER A 109 -4.15 0.96 -15.15
CA SER A 109 -2.70 0.81 -15.44
C SER A 109 -2.37 -0.67 -15.71
N GLU A 110 -2.83 -1.20 -16.86
CA GLU A 110 -2.03 -2.20 -17.56
C GLU A 110 -1.01 -1.43 -18.42
N ALA A 111 0.10 -1.06 -17.81
CA ALA A 111 1.28 -0.58 -18.51
C ALA A 111 2.50 -1.39 -18.05
N GLN A 112 2.83 -2.38 -18.88
CA GLN A 112 4.16 -2.90 -19.19
C GLN A 112 4.99 -3.58 -18.09
N GLY A 113 5.29 -4.87 -18.33
CA GLY A 113 6.31 -5.59 -17.57
C GLY A 113 6.55 -7.03 -18.03
N SER A 114 6.74 -7.27 -19.33
CA SER A 114 7.34 -8.54 -19.81
C SER A 114 8.78 -8.28 -20.27
N GLN A 115 9.71 -8.83 -19.49
CA GLN A 115 11.16 -8.82 -19.66
C GLN A 115 11.60 -9.39 -21.01
N LYS A 116 12.53 -8.71 -21.69
CA LYS A 116 13.68 -9.34 -22.38
C LYS A 116 14.87 -8.35 -22.38
N GLN A 117 15.79 -8.49 -21.42
CA GLN A 117 17.15 -7.97 -21.58
C GLN A 117 17.97 -9.04 -22.30
N ASN A 118 18.39 -8.77 -23.53
CA ASN A 118 19.36 -9.57 -24.26
C ASN A 118 20.75 -9.01 -23.94
N ILE A 119 21.58 -9.78 -23.25
CA ILE A 119 22.98 -9.43 -22.97
C ILE A 119 23.83 -10.13 -24.03
N ASN A 120 24.33 -9.39 -25.02
CA ASN A 120 25.40 -9.88 -25.89
C ASN A 120 26.73 -9.75 -25.15
N ARG A 121 27.23 -10.87 -24.60
CA ARG A 121 28.63 -11.01 -24.16
C ARG A 121 29.47 -11.40 -25.36
N THR A 122 30.34 -10.49 -25.78
CA THR A 122 31.44 -10.74 -26.72
C THR A 122 32.35 -11.82 -26.14
N GLY A 123 32.40 -12.97 -26.79
CA GLY A 123 33.32 -14.06 -26.46
C GLY A 123 34.74 -13.71 -26.89
N GLN A 124 35.67 -13.86 -25.94
CA GLN A 124 37.11 -13.87 -26.14
C GLN A 124 37.49 -14.98 -27.13
N ASN A 125 38.35 -14.66 -28.10
CA ASN A 125 39.26 -15.63 -28.70
C ASN A 125 40.69 -15.08 -28.58
N LEU A 126 41.50 -15.79 -27.80
CA LEU A 126 42.93 -15.59 -27.60
C LEU A 126 43.67 -16.68 -28.38
N SER A 127 44.49 -16.29 -29.34
CA SER A 127 45.59 -17.11 -29.87
C SER A 127 46.62 -16.18 -30.54
N GLY A 128 47.81 -16.04 -29.93
CA GLY A 128 49.00 -15.46 -30.55
C GLY A 128 49.71 -16.46 -31.49
N PRO A 129 50.98 -16.23 -31.92
CA PRO A 129 51.92 -15.17 -31.58
C PRO A 129 52.34 -14.28 -32.77
N GLN A 130 52.83 -13.07 -32.48
CA GLN A 130 53.54 -12.19 -33.41
C GLN A 130 54.96 -12.73 -33.66
N GLY A 131 55.33 -12.88 -34.93
CA GLY A 131 56.69 -13.17 -35.37
C GLY A 131 57.47 -11.90 -35.68
N ASP A 132 58.74 -11.92 -35.28
CA ASP A 132 59.82 -10.95 -35.55
C ASP A 132 60.22 -10.85 -37.03
N GLY A 133 60.89 -9.73 -37.38
CA GLY A 133 61.60 -9.45 -38.64
C GLY A 133 60.79 -8.57 -39.60
N ASP A 134 61.26 -7.49 -40.21
CA ASP A 134 62.60 -7.00 -40.62
C ASP A 134 62.49 -5.46 -40.81
N LEU A 135 63.42 -4.63 -40.34
CA LEU A 135 64.59 -4.05 -41.03
C LEU A 135 64.32 -3.24 -42.32
N ASP A 136 64.91 -2.03 -42.29
CA ASP A 136 65.45 -1.20 -43.38
C ASP A 136 64.70 0.06 -43.89
N GLU A 137 65.44 1.19 -43.72
CA GLU A 137 65.77 2.32 -44.65
C GLU A 137 64.61 3.08 -45.35
N ASP A 138 64.53 4.41 -45.44
CA ASP A 138 65.45 5.57 -45.36
C ASP A 138 64.77 6.78 -44.67
#